data_AF-A0A836L7L2-F1
#
_entry.id   AF-A0A836L7L2-F1
#
_cell.length_a   1.000
_cell.length_b   1.000
_cell.length_c   1.000
_cell.angle_alpha   90.00
_cell.angle_beta   90.00
_cell.angle_gamma   90.00
#
_symmetry.space_group_name_H-M   'P 1'
#
loop_
_entity.id
_entity.type
_entity.pdbx_description
1 polymer ?
#
loop_
_entity_poly.entity_id
_entity_poly.type
_entity_poly.pdbx_seq_one_letter_code
_entity_poly.pdbx_strand_id
1 'polypeptide(L)'
;MSGNKDTYTFQYGELKKGQSYALAMARVADNFVHSSFHDSPNYEKLLISIFEHISKDPSMDDKMLQALENALMTRQNTVLKEARDNDKDRKKFVFEKRTTGRDPNEDSDSDAEEVSAEELAARKAAEEAEEKRKEQEWLKAQERYAALQQQKLENEERLRAQARQVDIDAFERQLKNRGAVLLDSGLPAKKKGGAKAGQLSAEDAAKMKEEVALIMKEKERLDTVLHTSDEDLPAALEEARRSLAEYKQKAATIGEPAAPAKEMSKGEVTQLQQKLTKLTMDKNRRALQLKAMEPHPLRDELVSVLEQRDALAVKVERSEKS
;
A
#
# COMPACT_ATOMS: atom_id res chain seq x y z
N MET A 1 -43.39 -4.95 8.11
CA MET A 1 -41.98 -4.97 8.55
C MET A 1 -41.53 -6.42 8.70
N SER A 2 -41.12 -7.07 7.59
CA SER A 2 -40.51 -8.40 7.62
C SER A 2 -39.01 -8.23 7.45
N GLY A 3 -38.25 -8.40 8.53
CA GLY A 3 -36.79 -8.30 8.50
C GLY A 3 -36.20 -9.37 7.58
N ASN A 4 -35.53 -8.95 6.52
CA ASN A 4 -34.70 -9.81 5.69
C ASN A 4 -33.60 -10.39 6.58
N LYS A 5 -33.74 -11.67 6.94
CA LYS A 5 -32.64 -12.45 7.51
C LYS A 5 -31.93 -13.13 6.36
N ASP A 6 -30.72 -12.66 6.07
CA ASP A 6 -29.85 -13.30 5.08
C ASP A 6 -29.58 -14.74 5.49
N THR A 7 -29.94 -15.68 4.61
CA THR A 7 -29.72 -17.10 4.81
C THR A 7 -28.54 -17.52 3.94
N TYR A 8 -27.41 -17.80 4.58
CA TYR A 8 -26.20 -18.25 3.90
C TYR A 8 -26.16 -19.79 3.88
N THR A 9 -26.21 -20.39 2.69
CA THR A 9 -25.98 -21.83 2.50
C THR A 9 -24.58 -22.06 1.96
N PHE A 10 -23.72 -22.66 2.78
CA PHE A 10 -22.40 -23.12 2.36
C PHE A 10 -22.51 -24.57 1.88
N GLN A 11 -22.19 -24.83 0.61
CA GLN A 11 -22.00 -26.19 0.11
C GLN A 11 -20.52 -26.58 0.23
N TYR A 12 -20.27 -27.73 0.84
CA TYR A 12 -18.94 -28.31 0.97
C TYR A 12 -18.40 -28.68 -0.41
N GLY A 13 -17.29 -28.05 -0.82
CA GLY A 13 -16.55 -28.45 -2.01
C GLY A 13 -15.61 -29.61 -1.68
N GLU A 14 -15.86 -30.79 -2.25
CA GLU A 14 -14.90 -31.90 -2.16
C GLU A 14 -13.67 -31.57 -3.03
N LEU A 15 -12.51 -31.45 -2.37
CA LEU A 15 -11.23 -31.24 -3.04
C LEU A 15 -10.84 -32.52 -3.78
N LYS A 16 -10.51 -32.42 -5.08
CA LYS A 16 -9.96 -33.56 -5.85
C LYS A 16 -8.70 -34.10 -5.14
N LYS A 17 -8.65 -35.43 -4.95
CA LYS A 17 -7.49 -36.13 -4.37
C LYS A 17 -6.22 -35.79 -5.17
N GLY A 18 -5.22 -35.23 -4.50
CA GLY A 18 -3.98 -34.73 -5.10
C GLY A 18 -3.15 -33.90 -4.11
N GLN A 19 -2.04 -33.29 -4.56
CA GLN A 19 -1.09 -32.58 -3.69
C GLN A 19 -1.75 -31.45 -2.87
N SER A 20 -2.68 -30.70 -3.46
CA SER A 20 -3.42 -29.64 -2.76
C SER A 20 -4.38 -30.17 -1.70
N TYR A 21 -4.95 -31.36 -1.92
CA TYR A 21 -5.78 -32.05 -0.93
C TYR A 21 -4.93 -32.50 0.26
N ALA A 22 -3.77 -33.11 -0.01
CA ALA A 22 -2.84 -33.54 1.04
C ALA A 22 -2.34 -32.34 1.88
N LEU A 23 -2.00 -31.22 1.24
CA LEU A 23 -1.59 -29.99 1.94
C LEU A 23 -2.72 -29.38 2.77
N ALA A 24 -3.96 -29.38 2.26
CA ALA A 24 -5.12 -28.88 3.00
C ALA A 24 -5.44 -29.78 4.20
N MET A 25 -5.44 -31.09 4.01
CA MET A 25 -5.63 -32.07 5.09
C MET A 25 -4.52 -31.94 6.14
N ALA A 26 -3.26 -31.78 5.72
CA ALA A 26 -2.13 -31.57 6.63
C ALA A 26 -2.30 -30.28 7.44
N ARG A 27 -2.78 -29.18 6.85
CA ARG A 27 -3.09 -27.93 7.59
C ARG A 27 -4.23 -28.09 8.57
N VAL A 28 -5.29 -28.80 8.19
CA VAL A 28 -6.43 -29.05 9.08
C VAL A 28 -6.03 -29.95 10.24
N ALA A 29 -5.27 -31.01 9.97
CA ALA A 29 -4.72 -31.90 10.99
C ALA A 29 -3.75 -31.17 11.91
N ASP A 30 -2.85 -30.35 11.37
CA ASP A 30 -1.91 -29.53 12.13
C ASP A 30 -2.64 -28.53 13.04
N ASN A 31 -3.62 -27.79 12.49
CA ASN A 31 -4.44 -26.87 13.27
C ASN A 31 -5.18 -27.61 14.37
N PHE A 32 -5.84 -28.74 14.08
CA PHE A 32 -6.57 -29.52 15.06
C PHE A 32 -5.65 -30.07 16.17
N VAL A 33 -4.52 -30.65 15.77
CA VAL A 33 -3.56 -31.25 16.72
C VAL A 33 -2.92 -30.15 17.57
N HIS A 34 -2.46 -29.06 16.97
CA HIS A 34 -1.85 -27.95 17.69
C HIS A 34 -2.87 -27.21 18.58
N SER A 35 -4.04 -26.86 18.06
CA SER A 35 -5.05 -26.12 18.84
C SER A 35 -5.60 -26.91 20.02
N SER A 36 -5.76 -28.22 19.86
CA SER A 36 -6.46 -29.05 20.85
C SER A 36 -5.53 -29.86 21.74
N PHE A 37 -4.27 -30.05 21.36
CA PHE A 37 -3.36 -30.97 22.05
C PHE A 37 -1.93 -30.45 22.27
N HIS A 38 -1.58 -29.20 21.91
CA HIS A 38 -0.19 -28.73 22.08
C HIS A 38 0.33 -28.78 23.53
N ASP A 39 -0.55 -28.53 24.52
CA ASP A 39 -0.22 -28.61 25.95
C ASP A 39 -0.30 -30.05 26.51
N SER A 40 -0.70 -31.03 25.68
CA SER A 40 -0.83 -32.41 26.12
C SER A 40 0.55 -33.07 26.19
N PRO A 41 0.88 -33.78 27.29
CA PRO A 41 2.13 -34.55 27.38
C PRO A 41 2.23 -35.67 26.33
N ASN A 42 1.12 -35.99 25.64
CA ASN A 42 1.05 -37.00 24.59
C ASN A 42 1.05 -36.42 23.18
N TYR A 43 1.26 -35.11 23.01
CA TYR A 43 1.23 -34.42 21.72
C TYR A 43 2.12 -35.09 20.66
N GLU A 44 3.37 -35.38 21.02
CA GLU A 44 4.33 -36.02 20.12
C GLU A 44 3.89 -37.45 19.74
N LYS A 45 3.36 -38.22 20.70
CA LYS A 45 2.86 -39.58 20.44
C LYS A 45 1.65 -39.57 19.51
N LEU A 46 0.78 -38.58 19.66
CA LEU A 46 -0.39 -38.37 18.80
C LEU A 46 0.03 -38.02 17.38
N LEU A 47 1.00 -37.11 17.21
CA LEU A 47 1.56 -36.77 15.91
C LEU A 47 2.20 -37.99 15.23
N ILE A 48 3.04 -38.75 15.95
CA ILE A 48 3.69 -39.95 15.42
C ILE A 48 2.63 -40.97 14.96
N SER A 49 1.60 -41.23 15.78
CA SER A 49 0.51 -42.14 15.43
C SER A 49 -0.25 -41.71 14.17
N ILE A 50 -0.52 -40.41 14.02
CA ILE A 50 -1.17 -39.86 12.82
C ILE A 50 -0.28 -40.06 11.59
N PHE A 51 1.02 -39.76 11.67
CA PHE A 51 1.95 -39.97 10.57
C PHE A 51 2.15 -41.45 10.23
N GLU A 52 2.16 -42.32 11.22
CA GLU A 52 2.24 -43.77 11.03
C GLU A 52 0.97 -44.31 10.36
N HIS A 53 -0.20 -43.77 10.71
CA HIS A 53 -1.44 -44.15 10.05
C HIS A 53 -1.48 -43.66 8.59
N ILE A 54 -1.06 -42.42 8.34
CA ILE A 54 -1.02 -41.83 6.99
C ILE A 54 -0.03 -42.58 6.08
N SER A 55 1.13 -42.97 6.60
CA SER A 55 2.15 -43.71 5.82
C SER A 55 1.74 -45.15 5.49
N LYS A 56 0.80 -45.73 6.24
CA LYS A 56 0.24 -47.07 5.99
C LYS A 56 -1.11 -47.03 5.25
N ASP A 57 -1.63 -45.84 4.94
CA ASP A 57 -2.90 -45.70 4.26
C ASP A 57 -2.78 -46.14 2.78
N PRO A 58 -3.54 -47.15 2.33
CA PRO A 58 -3.48 -47.65 0.95
C PRO A 58 -3.92 -46.62 -0.10
N SER A 59 -4.47 -45.48 0.30
CA SER A 59 -4.81 -44.35 -0.58
C SER A 59 -3.68 -43.34 -0.78
N MET A 60 -2.55 -43.48 -0.06
CA MET A 60 -1.36 -42.67 -0.23
C MET A 60 -0.40 -43.35 -1.22
N ASP A 61 -0.31 -42.81 -2.43
CA ASP A 61 0.69 -43.29 -3.41
C ASP A 61 2.10 -42.76 -3.08
N ASP A 62 3.13 -43.41 -3.62
CA ASP A 62 4.53 -43.02 -3.39
C ASP A 62 4.79 -41.55 -3.76
N LYS A 63 4.07 -41.03 -4.76
CA LYS A 63 4.18 -39.62 -5.18
C LYS A 63 3.62 -38.66 -4.14
N MET A 64 2.52 -39.02 -3.48
CA MET A 64 1.90 -38.25 -2.41
C MET A 64 2.75 -38.32 -1.14
N LEU A 65 3.35 -39.47 -0.84
CA LEU A 65 4.31 -39.60 0.27
C LEU A 65 5.56 -38.74 0.03
N GLN A 66 6.12 -38.76 -1.18
CA GLN A 66 7.26 -37.91 -1.54
C GLN A 66 6.89 -36.41 -1.56
N ALA A 67 5.67 -36.06 -1.97
CA ALA A 67 5.18 -34.69 -1.89
C ALA A 67 4.98 -34.22 -0.43
N LEU A 68 4.54 -35.12 0.45
CA LEU A 68 4.42 -34.87 1.89
C LEU A 68 5.79 -34.66 2.53
N GLU A 69 6.77 -35.52 2.22
CA GLU A 69 8.16 -35.39 2.68
C GLU A 69 8.78 -34.04 2.28
N ASN A 70 8.66 -33.66 1.00
CA ASN A 70 9.15 -32.37 0.50
C ASN A 70 8.48 -31.18 1.20
N ALA A 71 7.17 -31.28 1.48
CA ALA A 71 6.44 -30.24 2.21
C ALA A 71 6.92 -30.12 3.66
N LEU A 72 7.18 -31.24 4.33
CA LEU A 72 7.72 -31.27 5.70
C LEU A 72 9.13 -30.68 5.78
N MET A 73 10.03 -31.06 4.86
CA MET A 73 11.38 -30.50 4.77
C MET A 73 11.35 -28.99 4.53
N THR A 74 10.46 -28.52 3.65
CA THR A 74 10.28 -27.08 3.40
C THR A 74 9.82 -26.36 4.66
N ARG A 75 8.84 -26.92 5.39
CA ARG A 75 8.34 -26.33 6.65
C ARG A 75 9.41 -26.30 7.73
N GLN A 76 10.19 -27.37 7.90
CA GLN A 76 11.29 -27.42 8.86
C GLN A 76 12.32 -26.32 8.58
N ASN A 77 12.69 -26.13 7.31
CA ASN A 77 13.59 -25.06 6.91
C ASN A 77 13.03 -23.66 7.22
N THR A 78 11.72 -23.45 7.02
CA THR A 78 11.06 -22.19 7.38
C THR A 78 11.10 -21.93 8.89
N VAL A 79 10.76 -22.92 9.72
CA VAL A 79 10.79 -22.79 11.18
C VAL A 79 12.21 -22.52 11.68
N LEU A 80 13.22 -23.21 11.14
CA LEU A 80 14.62 -22.96 11.48
C LEU A 80 15.09 -21.56 11.07
N LYS A 81 14.59 -21.04 9.95
CA LYS A 81 14.88 -19.68 9.50
C LYS A 81 14.24 -18.65 10.41
N GLU A 82 12.96 -18.81 10.77
CA GLU A 82 12.25 -17.93 11.70
C GLU A 82 12.92 -17.90 13.09
N ALA A 83 13.36 -19.05 13.59
CA ALA A 83 14.12 -19.12 14.84
C ALA A 83 15.47 -18.39 14.77
N ARG A 84 16.19 -18.50 13.63
CA ARG A 84 17.45 -17.78 13.40
C ARG A 84 17.25 -16.28 13.26
N ASP A 85 16.18 -15.84 12.62
CA ASP A 85 15.90 -14.42 12.41
C ASP A 85 15.47 -13.76 13.75
N ASN A 86 14.64 -14.44 14.55
CA ASN A 86 14.30 -13.99 15.91
C ASN A 86 15.54 -13.90 16.84
N ASP A 87 16.53 -14.79 16.71
CA ASP A 87 17.78 -14.71 17.50
C ASP A 87 18.68 -13.54 17.07
N LYS A 88 18.69 -13.19 15.77
CA LYS A 88 19.41 -12.01 15.26
C LYS A 88 18.79 -10.70 15.76
N ASP A 89 17.47 -10.62 15.78
CA ASP A 89 16.76 -9.42 16.23
C ASP A 89 16.92 -9.19 17.73
N ARG A 90 16.95 -10.27 18.53
CA ARG A 90 17.24 -10.18 19.97
C ARG A 90 18.64 -9.62 20.27
N LYS A 91 19.65 -9.94 19.45
CA LYS A 91 21.02 -9.44 19.61
C LYS A 91 21.17 -7.96 19.24
N LYS A 92 20.40 -7.45 18.27
CA LYS A 92 20.39 -6.02 17.91
C LYS A 92 19.78 -5.14 19.01
N PHE A 93 18.67 -5.58 19.61
CA PHE A 93 18.01 -4.86 20.71
C PHE A 93 18.86 -4.72 21.98
N VAL A 94 19.80 -5.65 22.23
CA VAL A 94 20.70 -5.58 23.39
C VAL A 94 21.86 -4.59 23.15
N PHE A 95 22.24 -4.36 21.88
CA PHE A 95 23.37 -3.47 21.55
C PHE A 95 22.97 -1.99 21.54
N GLU A 96 21.76 -1.64 21.11
CA GLU A 96 21.29 -0.25 21.05
C GLU A 96 21.00 0.39 22.42
N LYS A 97 20.85 -0.39 23.50
CA LYS A 97 20.62 0.15 24.86
C LYS A 97 21.91 0.48 25.64
N ARG A 98 23.10 0.36 25.03
CA ARG A 98 24.39 0.55 25.72
C ARG A 98 25.20 1.77 25.29
N THR A 99 24.59 2.76 24.65
CA THR A 99 25.27 4.01 24.29
C THR A 99 24.44 5.22 24.65
N THR A 100 24.51 5.63 25.92
CA THR A 100 24.46 7.04 26.35
C THR A 100 25.20 7.09 27.68
N GLY A 101 26.53 7.18 27.59
CA GLY A 101 27.36 7.51 28.74
C GLY A 101 27.00 8.91 29.22
N ARG A 102 26.46 9.00 30.43
CA ARG A 102 26.45 10.21 31.24
C ARG A 102 27.40 9.95 32.40
N ASP A 103 28.55 10.59 32.36
CA ASP A 103 29.49 10.62 33.48
C ASP A 103 28.88 11.48 34.60
N PRO A 104 28.80 11.02 35.87
CA PRO A 104 28.18 11.79 36.95
C PRO A 104 29.06 12.91 37.55
N ASN A 105 30.30 13.11 37.06
CA ASN A 105 31.31 13.97 37.69
C ASN A 105 31.64 15.26 36.91
N GLU A 106 30.64 15.96 36.38
CA GLU A 106 30.84 17.39 36.02
C GLU A 106 30.32 18.26 37.17
N ASP A 107 31.26 18.63 38.05
CA ASP A 107 31.10 19.65 39.07
C ASP A 107 30.80 21.00 38.40
N SER A 108 29.54 21.43 38.49
CA SER A 108 29.10 22.76 38.12
C SER A 108 29.33 23.70 39.31
N ASP A 109 30.54 24.26 39.43
CA ASP A 109 30.81 25.42 40.28
C ASP A 109 29.99 26.62 39.77
N SER A 110 28.90 26.94 40.47
CA SER A 110 28.14 28.17 40.26
C SER A 110 28.64 29.24 41.22
N ASP A 111 29.45 30.16 40.72
CA ASP A 111 29.67 31.46 41.37
C ASP A 111 28.33 32.21 41.41
N ALA A 112 27.84 32.45 42.62
CA ALA A 112 26.64 33.22 42.88
C ALA A 112 26.97 34.72 42.83
N GLU A 113 26.79 35.34 41.66
CA GLU A 113 26.69 36.80 41.57
C GLU A 113 25.34 37.25 42.16
N GLU A 114 25.38 38.21 43.08
CA GLU A 114 24.20 38.83 43.70
C GLU A 114 23.41 39.64 42.67
N VAL A 115 22.42 39.00 42.04
CA VAL A 115 21.49 39.64 41.11
C VAL A 115 20.44 40.44 41.90
N SER A 116 20.27 41.71 41.55
CA SER A 116 19.32 42.62 42.21
C SER A 116 17.86 42.12 42.11
N ALA A 117 17.02 42.48 43.08
CA ALA A 117 15.62 42.02 43.16
C ALA A 117 14.76 42.39 41.93
N GLU A 118 15.13 43.44 41.19
CA GLU A 118 14.45 43.85 39.94
C GLU A 118 14.85 42.97 38.75
N GLU A 119 16.10 42.56 38.64
CA GLU A 119 16.58 41.63 37.60
C GLU A 119 16.05 40.21 37.82
N LEU A 120 15.89 39.78 39.07
CA LEU A 120 15.23 38.50 39.40
C LEU A 120 13.75 38.48 38.99
N ALA A 121 13.04 39.61 39.11
CA ALA A 121 11.65 39.72 38.68
C ALA A 121 11.52 39.74 37.15
N ALA A 122 12.41 40.45 36.45
CA ALA A 122 12.46 40.47 34.99
C ALA A 122 12.85 39.10 34.40
N ARG A 123 13.77 38.38 35.04
CA ARG A 123 14.20 37.05 34.62
C ARG A 123 13.11 36.00 34.83
N LYS A 124 12.36 36.06 35.94
CA LYS A 124 11.18 35.22 36.18
C LYS A 124 10.05 35.48 35.17
N ALA A 125 9.80 36.74 34.82
CA ALA A 125 8.81 37.08 33.80
C ALA A 125 9.22 36.59 32.39
N ALA A 126 10.52 36.61 32.08
CA ALA A 126 11.06 36.07 30.83
C ALA A 126 10.99 34.54 30.80
N GLU A 127 11.32 33.86 31.90
CA GLU A 127 11.20 32.40 32.03
C GLU A 127 9.74 31.94 31.92
N GLU A 128 8.79 32.59 32.58
CA GLU A 128 7.37 32.25 32.44
C GLU A 128 6.84 32.47 31.00
N ALA A 129 7.35 33.48 30.29
CA ALA A 129 6.99 33.71 28.90
C ALA A 129 7.61 32.66 27.96
N GLU A 130 8.82 32.18 28.26
CA GLU A 130 9.49 31.13 27.50
C GLU A 130 8.85 29.75 27.77
N GLU A 131 8.48 29.44 29.02
CA GLU A 131 7.76 28.21 29.36
C GLU A 131 6.39 28.16 28.67
N LYS A 132 5.63 29.26 28.67
CA LYS A 132 4.36 29.33 27.93
C LYS A 132 4.52 29.13 26.43
N ARG A 133 5.65 29.56 25.85
CA ARG A 133 5.96 29.28 24.43
C ARG A 133 6.30 27.81 24.21
N LYS A 134 7.13 27.21 25.08
CA LYS A 134 7.49 25.79 25.03
C LYS A 134 6.26 24.90 25.21
N GLU A 135 5.34 25.23 26.10
CA GLU A 135 4.07 24.53 26.28
C GLU A 135 3.18 24.59 25.03
N GLN A 136 3.08 25.76 24.39
CA GLN A 136 2.32 25.91 23.14
C GLN A 136 2.95 25.15 21.97
N GLU A 137 4.28 25.12 21.88
CA GLU A 137 5.00 24.34 20.88
C GLU A 137 4.86 22.84 21.11
N TRP A 138 4.90 22.41 22.37
CA TRP A 138 4.68 21.02 22.76
C TRP A 138 3.26 20.54 22.42
N LEU A 139 2.24 21.34 22.71
CA LEU A 139 0.85 21.05 22.31
C LEU A 139 0.70 20.94 20.78
N LYS A 140 1.27 21.88 20.02
CA LYS A 140 1.25 21.83 18.55
C LYS A 140 2.01 20.62 17.99
N ALA A 141 3.12 20.23 18.62
CA ALA A 141 3.86 19.04 18.24
C ALA A 141 3.05 17.76 18.54
N GLN A 142 2.32 17.74 19.65
CA GLN A 142 1.44 16.63 20.02
C GLN A 142 0.26 16.48 19.04
N GLU A 143 -0.35 17.59 18.62
CA GLU A 143 -1.41 17.59 17.59
C GLU A 143 -0.89 17.09 16.24
N ARG A 144 0.31 17.53 15.81
CA ARG A 144 0.95 17.05 14.59
C ARG A 144 1.24 15.55 14.66
N TYR A 145 1.71 15.07 15.80
CA TYR A 145 1.99 13.65 16.00
C TYR A 145 0.70 12.81 16.00
N ALA A 146 -0.38 13.30 16.62
CA ALA A 146 -1.68 12.64 16.61
C ALA A 146 -2.28 12.56 15.20
N ALA A 147 -2.20 13.63 14.41
CA ALA A 147 -2.64 13.64 13.01
C ALA A 147 -1.86 12.64 12.14
N LEU A 148 -0.55 12.53 12.37
CA LEU A 148 0.32 11.59 11.65
C LEU A 148 0.00 10.13 12.01
N GLN A 149 -0.35 9.85 13.28
CA GLN A 149 -0.80 8.53 13.71
C GLN A 149 -2.16 8.15 13.10
N GLN A 150 -3.11 9.08 13.04
CA GLN A 150 -4.41 8.82 12.38
C GLN A 150 -4.22 8.53 10.88
N GLN A 151 -3.40 9.31 10.19
CA GLN A 151 -3.10 9.08 8.78
C GLN A 151 -2.38 7.73 8.54
N LYS A 152 -1.55 7.29 9.50
CA LYS A 152 -0.92 5.97 9.46
C LYS A 152 -1.94 4.85 9.60
N LEU A 153 -2.88 4.96 10.55
CA LEU A 153 -3.95 4.00 10.76
C LEU A 153 -4.87 3.90 9.53
N GLU A 154 -5.28 5.03 8.96
CA GLU A 154 -6.09 5.05 7.73
C GLU A 154 -5.38 4.38 6.55
N ASN A 155 -4.07 4.62 6.40
CA ASN A 155 -3.28 3.97 5.36
C ASN A 155 -3.11 2.46 5.61
N GLU A 156 -2.89 2.04 6.85
CA GLU A 156 -2.82 0.62 7.21
C GLU A 156 -4.15 -0.09 6.97
N GLU A 157 -5.29 0.53 7.31
CA GLU A 157 -6.62 0.00 7.03
C GLU A 157 -6.89 -0.10 5.53
N ARG A 158 -6.51 0.93 4.75
CA ARG A 158 -6.63 0.92 3.29
C ARG A 158 -5.79 -0.19 2.67
N LEU A 159 -4.55 -0.37 3.12
CA LEU A 159 -3.67 -1.47 2.67
C LEU A 159 -4.24 -2.83 3.07
N ARG A 160 -4.80 -2.96 4.26
CA ARG A 160 -5.43 -4.20 4.74
C ARG A 160 -6.69 -4.54 3.96
N ALA A 161 -7.50 -3.55 3.58
CA ALA A 161 -8.66 -3.73 2.72
C ALA A 161 -8.25 -4.16 1.30
N GLN A 162 -7.23 -3.52 0.73
CA GLN A 162 -6.66 -3.89 -0.58
C GLN A 162 -6.07 -5.31 -0.56
N ALA A 163 -5.37 -5.70 0.51
CA ALA A 163 -4.84 -7.06 0.67
C ALA A 163 -5.97 -8.10 0.69
N ARG A 164 -7.05 -7.85 1.45
CA ARG A 164 -8.24 -8.73 1.45
C ARG A 164 -8.88 -8.84 0.06
N GLN A 165 -8.97 -7.74 -0.69
CA GLN A 165 -9.54 -7.73 -2.05
C GLN A 165 -8.69 -8.57 -3.01
N VAL A 166 -7.36 -8.42 -2.97
CA VAL A 166 -6.43 -9.18 -3.81
C VAL A 166 -6.46 -10.67 -3.44
N ASP A 167 -6.57 -11.00 -2.17
CA ASP A 167 -6.72 -12.39 -1.72
C ASP A 167 -8.02 -13.01 -2.21
N ILE A 168 -9.14 -12.29 -2.18
CA ILE A 168 -10.43 -12.76 -2.71
C ILE A 168 -10.34 -12.96 -4.23
N ASP A 169 -9.79 -12.01 -4.97
CA ASP A 169 -9.65 -12.11 -6.43
C ASP A 169 -8.68 -13.24 -6.84
N ALA A 170 -7.58 -13.41 -6.09
CA ALA A 170 -6.64 -14.50 -6.29
C ALA A 170 -7.28 -15.86 -5.97
N PHE A 171 -8.07 -15.93 -4.89
CA PHE A 171 -8.80 -17.12 -4.50
C PHE A 171 -9.89 -17.48 -5.52
N GLU A 172 -10.66 -16.51 -6.00
CA GLU A 172 -11.64 -16.71 -7.08
C GLU A 172 -10.98 -17.17 -8.38
N ARG A 173 -9.83 -16.61 -8.75
CA ARG A 173 -9.06 -17.04 -9.93
C ARG A 173 -8.53 -18.46 -9.76
N GLN A 174 -8.03 -18.83 -8.58
CA GLN A 174 -7.60 -20.19 -8.29
C GLN A 174 -8.75 -21.18 -8.33
N LEU A 175 -9.93 -20.83 -7.81
CA LEU A 175 -11.13 -21.64 -7.86
C LEU A 175 -11.62 -21.85 -9.30
N LYS A 176 -11.70 -20.78 -10.09
CA LYS A 176 -12.05 -20.84 -11.53
C LYS A 176 -11.05 -21.69 -12.33
N ASN A 177 -9.75 -21.53 -12.08
CA ASN A 177 -8.70 -22.34 -12.74
C ASN A 177 -8.72 -23.82 -12.34
N ARG A 178 -9.24 -24.14 -11.14
CA ARG A 178 -9.43 -25.52 -10.67
C ARG A 178 -10.79 -26.12 -11.06
N GLY A 179 -11.59 -25.38 -11.85
CA GLY A 179 -12.86 -25.86 -12.41
C GLY A 179 -14.08 -25.63 -11.53
N ALA A 180 -13.99 -24.82 -10.47
CA ALA A 180 -15.16 -24.44 -9.69
C ALA A 180 -15.97 -23.38 -10.46
N VAL A 181 -17.23 -23.69 -10.76
CA VAL A 181 -18.19 -22.77 -11.37
C VAL A 181 -19.16 -22.30 -10.29
N LEU A 182 -19.18 -21.00 -10.01
CA LEU A 182 -20.15 -20.39 -9.11
C LEU A 182 -21.51 -20.41 -9.81
N LEU A 183 -22.41 -21.30 -9.39
CA LEU A 183 -23.70 -21.51 -10.05
C LEU A 183 -24.76 -20.48 -9.65
N ASP A 184 -24.64 -19.86 -8.47
CA ASP A 184 -25.49 -18.75 -8.06
C ASP A 184 -24.84 -17.98 -6.90
N SER A 185 -24.72 -16.65 -7.02
CA SER A 185 -24.07 -15.81 -6.00
C SER A 185 -25.04 -15.20 -4.99
N GLY A 186 -26.37 -15.35 -5.17
CA GLY A 186 -27.39 -14.70 -4.32
C GLY A 186 -27.41 -13.16 -4.37
N LEU A 187 -26.38 -12.53 -4.93
CA LEU A 187 -26.34 -11.12 -5.28
C LEU A 187 -27.25 -10.86 -6.49
N PRO A 188 -27.99 -9.73 -6.52
CA PRO A 188 -28.81 -9.38 -7.67
C PRO A 188 -27.95 -9.45 -8.92
N ALA A 189 -28.39 -10.25 -9.89
CA ALA A 189 -27.65 -10.50 -11.11
C ALA A 189 -27.14 -9.18 -11.68
N LYS A 190 -25.82 -8.95 -11.60
CA LYS A 190 -25.17 -7.86 -12.34
C LYS A 190 -25.62 -8.04 -13.78
N LYS A 191 -26.37 -7.06 -14.30
CA LYS A 191 -26.82 -7.04 -15.70
C LYS A 191 -25.65 -7.51 -16.56
N LYS A 192 -25.84 -8.65 -17.22
CA LYS A 192 -24.87 -9.24 -18.15
C LYS A 192 -24.67 -8.28 -19.33
N GLY A 193 -23.81 -7.27 -19.15
CA GLY A 193 -23.03 -6.69 -20.22
C GLY A 193 -21.87 -7.65 -20.47
N GLY A 194 -21.96 -8.42 -21.55
CA GLY A 194 -21.02 -9.50 -21.83
C GLY A 194 -19.64 -8.99 -22.25
N ALA A 195 -18.76 -8.71 -21.30
CA ALA A 195 -17.32 -8.71 -21.54
C ALA A 195 -16.77 -10.10 -21.22
N LYS A 196 -16.18 -10.78 -22.22
CA LYS A 196 -15.46 -12.05 -22.01
C LYS A 196 -14.33 -11.81 -21.00
N ALA A 197 -14.06 -12.81 -20.15
CA ALA A 197 -12.97 -12.75 -19.17
C ALA A 197 -11.65 -12.33 -19.85
N GLY A 198 -11.17 -11.12 -19.54
CA GLY A 198 -9.97 -10.52 -20.13
C GLY A 198 -10.20 -9.32 -21.05
N GLN A 199 -11.44 -8.87 -21.26
CA GLN A 199 -11.75 -7.57 -21.86
C GLN A 199 -12.22 -6.61 -20.76
N LEU A 200 -11.62 -5.41 -20.72
CA LEU A 200 -12.14 -4.30 -19.92
C LEU A 200 -13.38 -3.74 -20.61
N SER A 201 -14.36 -3.29 -19.82
CA SER A 201 -15.49 -2.53 -20.35
C SER A 201 -14.96 -1.28 -21.09
N ALA A 202 -15.72 -0.76 -22.05
CA ALA A 202 -15.34 0.46 -22.77
C ALA A 202 -15.10 1.66 -21.83
N GLU A 203 -15.82 1.71 -20.71
CA GLU A 203 -15.64 2.71 -19.65
C GLU A 203 -14.31 2.53 -18.90
N ASP A 204 -13.96 1.30 -18.49
CA ASP A 204 -12.73 1.04 -17.76
C ASP A 204 -11.49 1.22 -18.65
N ALA A 205 -11.60 0.87 -19.94
CA ALA A 205 -10.57 1.16 -20.92
C ALA A 205 -10.37 2.66 -21.14
N ALA A 206 -11.46 3.45 -21.17
CA ALA A 206 -11.37 4.91 -21.28
C ALA A 206 -10.69 5.52 -20.05
N LYS A 207 -11.06 5.07 -18.83
CA LYS A 207 -10.40 5.50 -17.58
C LYS A 207 -8.90 5.19 -17.59
N MET A 208 -8.51 3.99 -18.04
CA MET A 208 -7.09 3.61 -18.10
C MET A 208 -6.31 4.44 -19.13
N LYS A 209 -6.92 4.81 -20.27
CA LYS A 209 -6.29 5.73 -21.23
C LYS A 209 -6.13 7.14 -20.67
N GLU A 210 -7.14 7.62 -19.95
CA GLU A 210 -7.12 8.92 -19.28
C GLU A 210 -6.04 8.96 -18.20
N GLU A 211 -5.92 7.90 -17.41
CA GLU A 211 -4.87 7.74 -16.40
C GLU A 211 -3.47 7.75 -17.03
N VAL A 212 -3.27 7.04 -18.15
CA VAL A 212 -2.00 7.10 -18.90
C VAL A 212 -1.70 8.52 -19.38
N ALA A 213 -2.69 9.25 -19.89
CA ALA A 213 -2.51 10.62 -20.37
C ALA A 213 -2.12 11.57 -19.22
N LEU A 214 -2.80 11.47 -18.07
CA LEU A 214 -2.49 12.25 -16.87
C LEU A 214 -1.08 11.96 -16.34
N ILE A 215 -0.70 10.68 -16.24
CA ILE A 215 0.63 10.29 -15.77
C ILE A 215 1.72 10.75 -16.75
N MET A 216 1.45 10.73 -18.07
CA MET A 216 2.38 11.29 -19.06
C MET A 216 2.60 12.78 -18.85
N LYS A 217 1.53 13.57 -18.66
CA LYS A 217 1.65 15.00 -18.39
C LYS A 217 2.35 15.28 -17.06
N GLU A 218 2.06 14.51 -16.01
CA GLU A 218 2.74 14.64 -14.72
C GLU A 218 4.24 14.35 -14.84
N LYS A 219 4.63 13.35 -15.63
CA LYS A 219 6.05 13.08 -15.94
C LYS A 219 6.70 14.26 -16.67
N GLU A 220 6.07 14.78 -17.72
CA GLU A 220 6.55 15.93 -18.51
C GLU A 220 6.66 17.21 -17.66
N ARG A 221 5.70 17.43 -16.75
CA ARG A 221 5.73 18.51 -15.76
C ARG A 221 6.93 18.41 -14.85
N LEU A 222 7.13 17.25 -14.22
CA LEU A 222 8.28 17.03 -13.33
C LEU A 222 9.60 17.16 -14.09
N ASP A 223 9.66 16.70 -15.34
CA ASP A 223 10.80 16.93 -16.23
C ASP A 223 11.10 18.41 -16.44
N THR A 224 10.07 19.18 -16.81
CA THR A 224 10.19 20.61 -17.09
C THR A 224 10.74 21.34 -15.87
N VAL A 225 10.17 21.07 -14.69
CA VAL A 225 10.60 21.70 -13.44
C VAL A 225 12.02 21.30 -13.07
N LEU A 226 12.40 20.02 -13.23
CA LEU A 226 13.75 19.55 -12.93
C LEU A 226 14.83 20.20 -13.81
N HIS A 227 14.53 20.46 -15.08
CA HIS A 227 15.49 21.03 -16.04
C HIS A 227 15.44 22.55 -16.14
N THR A 228 14.48 23.21 -15.49
CA THR A 228 14.45 24.67 -15.40
C THR A 228 15.48 25.13 -14.37
N SER A 229 16.39 26.01 -14.77
CA SER A 229 17.37 26.64 -13.88
C SER A 229 16.69 27.64 -12.94
N ASP A 230 17.29 27.97 -11.79
CA ASP A 230 16.67 28.92 -10.86
C ASP A 230 16.52 30.33 -11.46
N GLU A 231 17.42 30.72 -12.37
CA GLU A 231 17.39 31.99 -13.10
C GLU A 231 16.22 32.06 -14.10
N ASP A 232 15.83 30.92 -14.68
CA ASP A 232 14.75 30.83 -15.66
C ASP A 232 13.36 30.63 -15.04
N LEU A 233 13.27 30.32 -13.74
CA LEU A 233 12.00 30.05 -13.06
C LEU A 233 10.95 31.17 -13.22
N PRO A 234 11.28 32.46 -13.12
CA PRO A 234 10.30 33.53 -13.30
C PRO A 234 9.72 33.56 -14.73
N ALA A 235 10.57 33.34 -15.74
CA ALA A 235 10.14 33.32 -17.13
C ALA A 235 9.27 32.09 -17.43
N ALA A 236 9.67 30.92 -16.93
CA ALA A 236 8.91 29.68 -17.06
C ALA A 236 7.54 29.76 -16.37
N LEU A 237 7.45 30.43 -15.22
CA LEU A 237 6.19 30.67 -14.51
C LEU A 237 5.23 31.55 -15.33
N GLU A 238 5.73 32.63 -15.91
CA GLU A 238 4.90 33.51 -16.75
C GLU A 238 4.39 32.78 -17.99
N GLU A 239 5.23 31.97 -18.64
CA GLU A 239 4.81 31.13 -19.77
C GLU A 239 3.79 30.05 -19.35
N ALA A 240 4.00 29.42 -18.19
CA ALA A 240 3.06 28.44 -17.63
C ALA A 240 1.69 29.07 -17.31
N ARG A 241 1.68 30.30 -16.77
CA ARG A 241 0.44 31.05 -16.49
C ARG A 241 -0.29 31.45 -17.77
N ARG A 242 0.43 31.89 -18.81
CA ARG A 242 -0.16 32.20 -20.13
C ARG A 242 -0.78 30.97 -20.76
N SER A 243 -0.04 29.87 -20.83
CA SER A 243 -0.55 28.61 -21.40
C SER A 243 -1.76 28.08 -20.61
N LEU A 244 -1.76 28.19 -19.28
CA LEU A 244 -2.92 27.86 -18.45
C LEU A 244 -4.15 28.72 -18.80
N ALA A 245 -3.98 30.02 -19.04
CA ALA A 245 -5.08 30.89 -19.45
C ALA A 245 -5.65 30.48 -20.82
N GLU A 246 -4.80 30.12 -21.78
CA GLU A 246 -5.22 29.61 -23.09
C GLU A 246 -6.02 28.30 -22.96
N TYR A 247 -5.53 27.35 -22.15
CA TYR A 247 -6.24 26.09 -21.91
C TYR A 247 -7.55 26.29 -21.16
N LYS A 248 -7.65 27.29 -20.26
CA LYS A 248 -8.92 27.67 -19.63
C LYS A 248 -9.94 28.17 -20.66
N GLN A 249 -9.50 28.99 -21.62
CA GLN A 249 -10.38 29.47 -22.70
C GLN A 249 -10.85 28.32 -23.59
N LYS A 250 -9.94 27.44 -24.01
CA LYS A 250 -10.28 26.26 -24.83
C LYS A 250 -11.21 25.30 -24.09
N ALA A 251 -10.97 25.05 -22.81
CA ALA A 251 -11.81 24.21 -21.95
C ALA A 251 -13.24 24.77 -21.81
N ALA A 252 -13.41 26.10 -21.78
CA ALA A 252 -14.73 26.73 -21.67
C ALA A 252 -15.62 26.51 -22.91
N THR A 253 -15.02 26.22 -24.06
CA THR A 253 -15.74 25.98 -25.32
C THR A 253 -16.08 24.51 -25.58
N ILE A 254 -15.66 23.60 -24.69
CA ILE A 254 -15.81 22.16 -24.86
C ILE A 254 -17.08 21.67 -24.15
N GLY A 255 -17.97 21.01 -24.92
CA GLY A 255 -19.14 20.31 -24.38
C GLY A 255 -18.79 18.97 -23.71
N GLU A 256 -19.77 18.31 -23.11
CA GLU A 256 -19.57 17.00 -22.48
C GLU A 256 -18.98 15.99 -23.47
N PRO A 257 -17.89 15.29 -23.11
CA PRO A 257 -17.26 14.32 -24.01
C PRO A 257 -18.20 13.12 -24.24
N ALA A 258 -18.30 12.69 -25.49
CA ALA A 258 -19.12 11.55 -25.87
C ALA A 258 -18.67 10.25 -25.18
N ALA A 259 -19.64 9.39 -24.84
CA ALA A 259 -19.36 8.10 -24.20
C ALA A 259 -18.52 7.20 -25.14
N PRO A 260 -17.48 6.52 -24.60
CA PRO A 260 -16.58 5.70 -25.42
C PRO A 260 -17.32 4.51 -26.04
N ALA A 261 -17.36 4.45 -27.37
CA ALA A 261 -18.13 3.44 -28.10
C ALA A 261 -17.38 2.11 -28.35
N LYS A 262 -16.07 2.01 -28.05
CA LYS A 262 -15.23 0.88 -28.48
C LYS A 262 -14.59 0.13 -27.32
N GLU A 263 -14.94 -1.14 -27.18
CA GLU A 263 -14.25 -2.09 -26.29
C GLU A 263 -12.82 -2.34 -26.80
N MET A 264 -11.87 -2.46 -25.87
CA MET A 264 -10.48 -2.77 -26.21
C MET A 264 -10.21 -4.27 -26.18
N SER A 265 -9.28 -4.71 -27.01
CA SER A 265 -8.76 -6.08 -26.99
C SER A 265 -7.84 -6.32 -25.78
N LYS A 266 -7.72 -7.58 -25.36
CA LYS A 266 -6.81 -7.99 -24.27
C LYS A 266 -5.35 -7.58 -24.52
N GLY A 267 -4.90 -7.62 -25.78
CA GLY A 267 -3.55 -7.20 -26.17
C GLY A 267 -3.30 -5.71 -25.91
N GLU A 268 -4.23 -4.86 -26.33
CA GLU A 268 -4.17 -3.40 -26.08
C GLU A 268 -4.22 -3.09 -24.58
N VAL A 269 -5.03 -3.82 -23.81
CA VAL A 269 -5.06 -3.69 -22.34
C VAL A 269 -3.70 -4.02 -21.72
N THR A 270 -3.08 -5.13 -22.10
CA THR A 270 -1.75 -5.50 -21.56
C THR A 270 -0.67 -4.48 -21.94
N GLN A 271 -0.71 -3.92 -23.14
CA GLN A 271 0.21 -2.86 -23.57
C GLN A 271 -0.01 -1.56 -22.79
N LEU A 272 -1.26 -1.16 -22.56
CA LEU A 272 -1.56 0.02 -21.73
C LEU A 272 -1.12 -0.18 -20.29
N GLN A 273 -1.34 -1.36 -19.70
CA GLN A 273 -0.87 -1.68 -18.36
C GLN A 273 0.66 -1.61 -18.27
N GLN A 274 1.39 -2.21 -19.21
CA GLN A 274 2.85 -2.12 -19.27
C GLN A 274 3.33 -0.68 -19.42
N LYS A 275 2.67 0.11 -20.28
CA LYS A 275 2.96 1.53 -20.49
C LYS A 275 2.72 2.33 -19.21
N LEU A 276 1.61 2.09 -18.52
CA LEU A 276 1.27 2.74 -17.25
C LEU A 276 2.30 2.41 -16.17
N THR A 277 2.66 1.13 -16.00
CA THR A 277 3.71 0.73 -15.04
C THR A 277 5.03 1.44 -15.31
N LYS A 278 5.48 1.48 -16.58
CA LYS A 278 6.73 2.15 -16.95
C LYS A 278 6.68 3.64 -16.68
N LEU A 279 5.59 4.31 -17.07
CA LEU A 279 5.42 5.75 -16.86
C LEU A 279 5.35 6.10 -15.37
N THR A 280 4.67 5.30 -14.55
CA THR A 280 4.60 5.50 -13.10
C THR A 280 5.98 5.37 -12.45
N MET A 281 6.79 4.40 -12.87
CA MET A 281 8.17 4.27 -12.38
C MET A 281 9.03 5.49 -12.74
N ASP A 282 9.00 5.93 -14.01
CA ASP A 282 9.73 7.11 -14.47
C ASP A 282 9.29 8.38 -13.72
N LYS A 283 7.98 8.54 -13.55
CA LYS A 283 7.37 9.67 -12.82
C LYS A 283 7.82 9.68 -11.35
N ASN A 284 7.78 8.53 -10.68
CA ASN A 284 8.23 8.42 -9.29
C ASN A 284 9.72 8.71 -9.14
N ARG A 285 10.55 8.26 -10.08
CA ARG A 285 11.98 8.59 -10.10
C ARG A 285 12.20 10.10 -10.17
N ARG A 286 11.45 10.81 -11.02
CA ARG A 286 11.54 12.28 -11.15
C ARG A 286 11.02 13.02 -9.93
N ALA A 287 9.90 12.57 -9.36
CA ALA A 287 9.38 13.14 -8.13
C ALA A 287 10.41 13.03 -6.97
N LEU A 288 11.14 11.91 -6.89
CA LEU A 288 12.23 11.74 -5.93
C LEU A 288 13.42 12.66 -6.22
N GLN A 289 13.79 12.85 -7.49
CA GLN A 289 14.84 13.80 -7.87
C GLN A 289 14.45 15.23 -7.49
N LEU A 290 13.20 15.63 -7.74
CA LEU A 290 12.72 16.97 -7.41
C LEU A 290 12.68 17.19 -5.90
N LYS A 291 12.28 16.17 -5.13
CA LYS A 291 12.30 16.19 -3.66
C LYS A 291 13.71 16.24 -3.07
N ALA A 292 14.71 15.75 -3.80
CA ALA A 292 16.10 15.79 -3.39
C ALA A 292 16.79 17.14 -3.72
N MET A 293 16.17 17.98 -4.56
CA MET A 293 16.63 19.35 -4.79
C MET A 293 16.29 20.24 -3.60
N GLU A 294 16.99 21.38 -3.49
CA GLU A 294 16.68 22.38 -2.47
C GLU A 294 15.26 22.94 -2.67
N PRO A 295 14.45 23.06 -1.60
CA PRO A 295 13.11 23.63 -1.69
C PRO A 295 13.17 25.06 -2.22
N HIS A 296 12.39 25.35 -3.26
CA HIS A 296 12.34 26.68 -3.86
C HIS A 296 10.88 27.10 -4.14
N PRO A 297 10.42 28.24 -3.61
CA PRO A 297 9.00 28.63 -3.67
C PRO A 297 8.49 28.81 -5.11
N LEU A 298 9.32 29.35 -6.01
CA LEU A 298 8.95 29.48 -7.43
C LEU A 298 8.88 28.13 -8.15
N ARG A 299 9.62 27.10 -7.70
CA ARG A 299 9.52 25.74 -8.27
C ARG A 299 8.21 25.09 -7.84
N ASP A 300 7.82 25.23 -6.58
CA ASP A 300 6.55 24.71 -6.07
C ASP A 300 5.36 25.38 -6.76
N GLU A 301 5.44 26.69 -6.97
CA GLU A 301 4.43 27.43 -7.72
C GLU A 301 4.37 26.95 -9.19
N LEU A 302 5.52 26.72 -9.83
CA LEU A 302 5.60 26.23 -11.21
C LEU A 302 4.96 24.85 -11.34
N VAL A 303 5.23 23.94 -10.39
CA VAL A 303 4.57 22.62 -10.32
C VAL A 303 3.05 22.79 -10.25
N SER A 304 2.56 23.69 -9.38
CA SER A 304 1.11 23.89 -9.20
C SER A 304 0.43 24.46 -10.44
N VAL A 305 1.05 25.47 -11.09
CA VAL A 305 0.50 26.08 -12.31
C VAL A 305 0.48 25.07 -13.46
N LEU A 306 1.56 24.32 -13.65
CA LEU A 306 1.63 23.28 -14.68
C LEU A 306 0.63 22.16 -14.42
N GLU A 307 0.38 21.79 -13.16
CA GLU A 307 -0.62 20.78 -12.81
C GLU A 307 -2.04 21.18 -13.22
N GLN A 308 -2.43 22.43 -12.94
CA GLN A 308 -3.71 22.97 -13.36
C GLN A 308 -3.83 23.01 -14.90
N ARG A 309 -2.75 23.41 -15.59
CA ARG A 309 -2.68 23.42 -17.05
C ARG A 309 -2.85 22.02 -17.63
N ASP A 310 -2.14 21.03 -17.10
CA ASP A 310 -2.14 19.66 -17.59
C ASP A 310 -3.52 19.01 -17.47
N ALA A 311 -4.22 19.23 -16.36
CA ALA A 311 -5.59 18.75 -16.16
C ALA A 311 -6.56 19.32 -17.21
N LEU A 312 -6.38 20.59 -17.61
CA LEU A 312 -7.16 21.22 -18.68
C LEU A 312 -6.74 20.71 -20.06
N ALA A 313 -5.44 20.53 -20.29
CA ALA A 313 -4.91 20.01 -21.55
C ALA A 313 -5.44 18.60 -21.86
N VAL A 314 -5.48 17.70 -20.87
CA VAL A 314 -6.05 16.35 -21.05
C VAL A 314 -7.54 16.42 -21.42
N LYS A 315 -8.31 17.34 -20.84
CA LYS A 315 -9.71 17.56 -21.19
C LYS A 315 -9.87 18.06 -22.64
N VAL A 316 -9.05 19.03 -23.04
CA VAL A 316 -9.03 19.56 -24.42
C VAL A 316 -8.68 18.47 -25.42
N GLU A 317 -7.55 17.79 -25.23
CA GLU A 317 -7.10 16.72 -26.12
C GLU A 317 -8.11 15.57 -26.22
N ARG A 318 -8.87 15.29 -25.16
CA ARG A 318 -9.93 14.28 -25.18
C ARG A 318 -11.10 14.69 -26.06
N SER A 319 -11.50 15.97 -26.01
CA SER A 319 -12.58 16.50 -26.85
C SER A 319 -12.22 16.56 -28.33
N GLU A 320 -10.94 16.79 -28.64
CA GLU A 320 -10.43 16.83 -30.03
C GLU A 320 -10.25 15.44 -30.65
N LYS A 321 -10.14 14.40 -29.82
CA LYS A 321 -9.96 12.99 -30.25
C LYS A 321 -11.25 12.18 -30.26
N SER A 322 -12.37 12.75 -29.80
CA SER A 322 -13.71 12.16 -29.83
C SER A 322 -14.41 12.43 -31.15
#